data_AF-A0A179FNF5-F1
#
_entry.id   AF-A0A179FNF5-F1
#
_cell.length_a   1.000
_cell.length_b   1.000
_cell.length_c   1.000
_cell.angle_alpha   90.00
_cell.angle_beta   90.00
_cell.angle_gamma   90.00
#
_symmetry.space_group_name_H-M   'P 1'
#
loop_
_entity.id
_entity.type
_entity.pdbx_description
1 polymer ?
#
loop_
_entity_poly.entity_id
_entity_poly.type
_entity_poly.pdbx_seq_one_letter_code
_entity_poly.pdbx_strand_id
1 'polypeptide(L)'
;MNSFFAQMDLLASRFGNPFSGMMRRNLAARSNTPSGAVDQILHPGTPAAERNSRLWIVDRILEPQTFIHFIEFSLGGRLPSGKQTTLPLLSETAIDYLQQPMSTWAPAPFDKNSQIIMERVMASIGSYEDSSRLVSISKELHGMKSRIWEGVMPISERRWAELQLDSPENFHEACQYLCAVTNVFHYLNIPEIKRFLRETYNIIWGYLDAFDKAIQAKEAAGTETGPSVSAASLWHEFIKDHYHCVSQRSHQWVTSHIERLRDPILEQLSNDTLMNSPGGMGGAQFGLADKFHDLFENGAQADSAIFIPMDGYKGESLPSQDDATVDTSSPYREAPIQFSGNTLSRKADYYCRLKYLTRVESWSGEEAGNNGSAATVRSQIRAQARTRAELRGEESSIGTELWVTYANRIIGYHGGLSWGFIAYRTCYDHSDEEWEEFKKKFDQDISNWGSELQGVDDIKRLSKVEWRDAKESDVAALRRDFEPANAEHMENFHNDIFLVADKAVIDSYLESKPEQPGHVLAIDVRYDPSNEDPDRDVESPGYEGWLRILGSLLWDDLGPLLLLQTQHLADLWPLARNDAQKIYRQSVASVSK
;
A
#
# COMPACT_ATOMS: atom_id res chain seq x y z
N MET A 1 -11.37 -35.65 -32.81
CA MET A 1 -11.40 -36.59 -31.65
C MET A 1 -11.06 -35.87 -30.34
N ASN A 2 -10.08 -34.96 -30.29
CA ASN A 2 -9.62 -34.33 -29.03
C ASN A 2 -10.51 -33.22 -28.43
N SER A 3 -11.19 -32.40 -29.25
CA SER A 3 -12.22 -31.46 -28.76
C SER A 3 -13.36 -32.19 -28.02
N PHE A 4 -13.68 -33.41 -28.43
CA PHE A 4 -14.65 -34.26 -27.75
C PHE A 4 -14.13 -34.78 -26.40
N PHE A 5 -12.86 -35.20 -26.30
CA PHE A 5 -12.29 -35.64 -25.02
C PHE A 5 -12.11 -34.49 -24.02
N ALA A 6 -11.69 -33.30 -24.47
CA ALA A 6 -11.65 -32.11 -23.63
C ALA A 6 -13.05 -31.72 -23.12
N GLN A 7 -14.07 -31.77 -23.99
CA GLN A 7 -15.47 -31.55 -23.58
C GLN A 7 -15.96 -32.63 -22.60
N MET A 8 -15.58 -33.89 -22.78
CA MET A 8 -15.90 -34.97 -21.85
C MET A 8 -15.21 -34.80 -20.49
N ASP A 9 -13.96 -34.34 -20.44
CA ASP A 9 -13.27 -34.03 -19.18
C ASP A 9 -13.91 -32.83 -18.45
N LEU A 10 -14.29 -31.78 -19.19
CA LEU A 10 -15.06 -30.66 -18.63
C LEU A 10 -16.39 -31.14 -18.03
N LEU A 11 -17.10 -32.03 -18.71
CA LEU A 11 -18.34 -32.64 -18.19
C LEU A 11 -18.09 -33.52 -16.96
N ALA A 12 -17.03 -34.33 -16.97
CA ALA A 12 -16.69 -35.23 -15.86
C ALA A 12 -16.21 -34.48 -14.60
N SER A 13 -15.53 -33.36 -14.78
CA SER A 13 -14.98 -32.53 -13.69
C SER A 13 -15.91 -31.38 -13.25
N ARG A 14 -17.15 -31.38 -13.75
CA ARG A 14 -18.18 -30.37 -13.45
C ARG A 14 -18.43 -30.21 -11.95
N PHE A 15 -18.36 -31.31 -11.20
CA PHE A 15 -18.59 -31.35 -9.74
C PHE A 15 -17.30 -31.29 -8.90
N GLY A 16 -16.16 -30.98 -9.51
CA GLY A 16 -14.85 -30.97 -8.85
C GLY A 16 -14.21 -32.37 -8.79
N ASN A 17 -12.96 -32.43 -8.33
CA ASN A 17 -12.30 -33.72 -8.11
C ASN A 17 -12.47 -34.14 -6.63
N PRO A 18 -12.31 -35.44 -6.30
CA PRO A 18 -12.42 -35.94 -4.91
C PRO A 18 -11.46 -35.25 -3.93
N PHE A 19 -10.33 -34.73 -4.44
CA PHE A 19 -9.30 -34.07 -3.64
C PHE A 19 -9.56 -32.58 -3.39
N SER A 20 -10.56 -31.97 -4.02
CA SER A 20 -10.78 -30.52 -4.01
C SER A 20 -11.14 -30.00 -2.61
N GLY A 21 -11.84 -30.82 -1.81
CA GLY A 21 -12.14 -30.50 -0.41
C GLY A 21 -10.91 -30.62 0.49
N MET A 22 -10.03 -31.59 0.25
CA MET A 22 -8.77 -31.75 0.98
C MET A 22 -7.83 -30.59 0.69
N MET A 23 -7.63 -30.25 -0.59
CA MET A 23 -6.77 -29.14 -1.01
C MET A 23 -7.21 -27.81 -0.39
N ARG A 24 -8.53 -27.53 -0.35
CA ARG A 24 -9.08 -26.33 0.30
C ARG A 24 -8.81 -26.29 1.81
N ARG A 25 -8.94 -27.42 2.50
CA ARG A 25 -8.63 -27.49 3.95
C ARG A 25 -7.14 -27.29 4.22
N ASN A 26 -6.28 -27.90 3.40
CA ASN A 26 -4.84 -27.77 3.54
C ASN A 26 -4.39 -26.32 3.27
N LEU A 27 -4.95 -25.68 2.25
CA LEU A 27 -4.73 -24.26 1.94
C LEU A 27 -5.09 -23.37 3.14
N ALA A 28 -6.28 -23.55 3.71
CA ALA A 28 -6.73 -22.81 4.88
C ALA A 28 -5.84 -23.05 6.10
N ALA A 29 -5.40 -24.30 6.33
CA ALA A 29 -4.53 -24.65 7.45
C ALA A 29 -3.13 -23.99 7.36
N ARG A 30 -2.60 -23.81 6.13
CA ARG A 30 -1.29 -23.17 5.92
C ARG A 30 -1.32 -21.65 6.09
N SER A 31 -2.49 -21.02 5.93
CA SER A 31 -2.65 -19.55 6.04
C SER A 31 -1.70 -18.76 5.12
N ASN A 32 -1.37 -19.31 3.95
CA ASN A 32 -0.49 -18.68 2.95
C ASN A 32 -1.26 -17.91 1.87
N THR A 33 -2.57 -17.75 2.02
CA THR A 33 -3.43 -17.08 1.04
C THR A 33 -4.24 -15.97 1.71
N PRO A 34 -4.65 -14.93 0.96
CA PRO A 34 -5.33 -13.79 1.56
C PRO A 34 -6.64 -14.23 2.24
N SER A 35 -6.95 -13.59 3.37
CA SER A 35 -8.10 -13.94 4.21
C SER A 35 -9.42 -13.36 3.70
N GLY A 36 -9.36 -12.39 2.78
CA GLY A 36 -10.51 -11.58 2.41
C GLY A 36 -10.72 -10.37 3.32
N ALA A 37 -9.80 -10.10 4.24
CA ALA A 37 -9.74 -8.95 5.14
C ALA A 37 -10.93 -8.74 6.12
N VAL A 38 -11.97 -9.57 6.08
CA VAL A 38 -13.11 -9.48 7.02
C VAL A 38 -12.66 -9.70 8.47
N ASP A 39 -11.67 -10.57 8.69
CA ASP A 39 -11.08 -10.81 10.01
C ASP A 39 -10.29 -9.61 10.54
N GLN A 40 -9.98 -8.63 9.69
CA GLN A 40 -9.22 -7.42 10.03
C GLN A 40 -10.15 -6.23 10.35
N ILE A 41 -11.47 -6.44 10.40
CA ILE A 41 -12.46 -5.41 10.75
C ILE A 41 -13.04 -5.71 12.14
N LEU A 42 -13.07 -4.70 13.00
CA LEU A 42 -13.69 -4.80 14.31
C LEU A 42 -15.21 -4.68 14.17
N HIS A 43 -15.91 -5.78 14.45
CA HIS A 43 -17.36 -5.81 14.48
C HIS A 43 -17.88 -5.99 15.91
N PRO A 44 -19.13 -5.61 16.20
CA PRO A 44 -19.75 -5.88 17.51
C PRO A 44 -19.69 -7.36 17.92
N GLY A 45 -19.73 -8.27 16.93
CA GLY A 45 -19.64 -9.72 17.11
C GLY A 45 -18.22 -10.31 17.19
N THR A 46 -17.16 -9.50 17.04
CA THR A 46 -15.77 -9.99 17.10
C THR A 46 -15.50 -10.59 18.50
N PRO A 47 -15.02 -11.85 18.58
CA PRO A 47 -14.71 -12.51 19.85
C PRO A 47 -13.76 -11.68 20.72
N ALA A 48 -13.97 -11.70 22.05
CA ALA A 48 -13.13 -10.95 22.98
C ALA A 48 -11.63 -11.32 22.89
N ALA A 49 -11.33 -12.59 22.61
CA ALA A 49 -9.96 -13.04 22.41
C ALA A 49 -9.28 -12.38 21.20
N GLU A 50 -9.99 -12.24 20.08
CA GLU A 50 -9.50 -11.56 18.87
C GLU A 50 -9.43 -10.04 19.07
N ARG A 51 -10.42 -9.47 19.74
CA ARG A 51 -10.43 -8.04 20.09
C ARG A 51 -9.21 -7.66 20.92
N ASN A 52 -8.79 -8.53 21.84
CA ASN A 52 -7.67 -8.27 22.73
C ASN A 52 -6.31 -8.70 22.15
N SER A 53 -6.27 -9.48 21.06
CA SER A 53 -5.02 -9.96 20.46
C SER A 53 -4.43 -9.02 19.42
N ARG A 54 -5.19 -8.01 18.98
CA ARG A 54 -4.79 -7.03 17.94
C ARG A 54 -4.97 -5.61 18.43
N LEU A 55 -4.20 -4.70 17.82
CA LEU A 55 -4.43 -3.27 17.96
C LEU A 55 -5.37 -2.79 16.87
N TRP A 56 -6.30 -1.92 17.27
CA TRP A 56 -7.35 -1.40 16.40
C TRP A 56 -7.18 0.10 16.22
N ILE A 57 -7.50 0.59 15.04
CA ILE A 57 -7.51 2.00 14.65
C ILE A 57 -8.80 2.31 13.91
N VAL A 58 -9.30 3.53 14.07
CA VAL A 58 -10.42 4.04 13.26
C VAL A 58 -9.90 4.44 11.88
N ASP A 59 -10.29 3.69 10.86
CA ASP A 59 -9.90 3.96 9.48
C ASP A 59 -10.69 5.11 8.87
N ARG A 60 -9.96 5.99 8.18
CA ARG A 60 -10.49 6.95 7.21
C ARG A 60 -10.29 6.33 5.83
N ILE A 61 -11.37 5.76 5.27
CA ILE A 61 -11.27 4.92 4.07
C ILE A 61 -10.61 5.68 2.91
N LEU A 62 -11.03 6.93 2.70
CA LEU A 62 -10.30 7.90 1.87
C LEU A 62 -9.25 8.58 2.75
N GLU A 63 -7.97 8.51 2.37
CA GLU A 63 -6.91 9.11 3.18
C GLU A 63 -6.96 10.66 3.11
N PRO A 64 -6.86 11.40 4.23
CA PRO A 64 -6.97 12.87 4.26
C PRO A 64 -6.02 13.60 3.30
N GLN A 65 -4.77 13.17 3.23
CA GLN A 65 -3.75 13.75 2.36
C GLN A 65 -4.10 13.62 0.87
N THR A 66 -5.00 12.70 0.49
CA THR A 66 -5.51 12.59 -0.90
C THR A 66 -6.07 13.93 -1.38
N PHE A 67 -6.77 14.67 -0.52
CA PHE A 67 -7.32 15.96 -0.91
C PHE A 67 -6.24 17.05 -1.01
N ILE A 68 -5.22 17.00 -0.14
CA ILE A 68 -4.07 17.91 -0.23
C ILE A 68 -3.33 17.69 -1.56
N HIS A 69 -3.06 16.44 -1.91
CA HIS A 69 -2.44 16.07 -3.20
C HIS A 69 -3.29 16.51 -4.39
N PHE A 70 -4.62 16.44 -4.26
CA PHE A 70 -5.53 16.97 -5.27
C PHE A 70 -5.38 18.49 -5.45
N ILE A 71 -5.30 19.26 -4.36
CA ILE A 71 -5.12 20.72 -4.45
C ILE A 71 -3.82 21.04 -5.17
N GLU A 72 -2.72 20.37 -4.84
CA GLU A 72 -1.45 20.56 -5.53
C GLU A 72 -1.51 20.14 -7.00
N PHE A 73 -2.17 19.02 -7.31
CA PHE A 73 -2.45 18.61 -8.68
C PHE A 73 -3.26 19.67 -9.43
N SER A 74 -4.26 20.27 -8.80
CA SER A 74 -5.16 21.23 -9.46
C SER A 74 -4.44 22.51 -9.90
N LEU A 75 -3.29 22.82 -9.29
CA LEU A 75 -2.40 23.92 -9.67
C LEU A 75 -1.33 23.48 -10.70
N GLY A 76 -0.74 22.30 -10.53
CA GLY A 76 0.39 21.84 -11.37
C GLY A 76 0.01 20.98 -12.58
N GLY A 77 -1.20 20.42 -12.59
CA GLY A 77 -1.76 19.59 -13.65
C GLY A 77 -1.10 18.22 -13.87
N ARG A 78 -0.16 17.80 -13.01
CA ARG A 78 0.50 16.49 -13.12
C ARG A 78 -0.25 15.45 -12.29
N LEU A 79 -0.83 14.47 -12.97
CA LEU A 79 -1.55 13.35 -12.38
C LEU A 79 -0.61 12.39 -11.64
N PRO A 80 -1.13 11.54 -10.72
CA PRO A 80 -0.34 10.51 -10.04
C PRO A 80 0.50 9.63 -10.99
N SER A 81 -0.03 9.27 -12.16
CA SER A 81 0.67 8.49 -13.18
C SER A 81 1.86 9.23 -13.84
N GLY A 82 2.06 10.50 -13.52
CA GLY A 82 3.03 11.39 -14.16
C GLY A 82 2.51 12.04 -15.46
N LYS A 83 1.31 11.69 -15.91
CA LYS A 83 0.67 12.31 -17.08
C LYS A 83 0.27 13.76 -16.78
N GLN A 84 0.25 14.59 -17.83
CA GLN A 84 -0.28 15.95 -17.74
C GLN A 84 -1.78 15.93 -18.06
N THR A 85 -2.58 16.59 -17.23
CA THR A 85 -4.01 16.83 -17.53
C THR A 85 -4.17 17.73 -18.76
N THR A 86 -5.29 17.53 -19.45
CA THR A 86 -5.74 18.41 -20.53
C THR A 86 -6.83 19.39 -20.07
N LEU A 87 -7.30 19.25 -18.82
CA LEU A 87 -8.30 20.13 -18.23
C LEU A 87 -7.65 21.47 -17.82
N PRO A 88 -8.42 22.58 -17.87
CA PRO A 88 -7.99 23.84 -17.28
C PRO A 88 -7.65 23.68 -15.78
N LEU A 89 -6.57 24.31 -15.34
CA LEU A 89 -6.08 24.26 -13.96
C LEU A 89 -6.71 25.37 -13.12
N LEU A 90 -6.79 25.15 -11.80
CA LEU A 90 -7.20 26.20 -10.87
C LEU A 90 -6.12 27.29 -10.80
N SER A 91 -6.56 28.54 -10.63
CA SER A 91 -5.66 29.66 -10.32
C SER A 91 -5.35 29.68 -8.82
N GLU A 92 -4.25 30.34 -8.42
CA GLU A 92 -3.93 30.56 -7.00
C GLU A 92 -5.08 31.25 -6.26
N THR A 93 -5.73 32.23 -6.90
CA THR A 93 -6.90 32.91 -6.35
C THR A 93 -8.10 31.97 -6.14
N ALA A 94 -8.31 31.00 -7.02
CA ALA A 94 -9.36 30.00 -6.84
C ALA A 94 -9.07 29.09 -5.63
N ILE A 95 -7.80 28.80 -5.34
CA ILE A 95 -7.40 28.06 -4.15
C ILE A 95 -7.65 28.87 -2.87
N ASP A 96 -7.38 30.18 -2.89
CA ASP A 96 -7.69 31.06 -1.76
C ASP A 96 -9.20 31.04 -1.44
N TYR A 97 -10.05 30.97 -2.46
CA TYR A 97 -11.50 30.88 -2.30
C TYR A 97 -11.96 29.57 -1.66
N LEU A 98 -11.25 28.45 -1.85
CA LEU A 98 -11.57 27.19 -1.16
C LEU A 98 -11.34 27.25 0.36
N GLN A 99 -10.48 28.18 0.80
CA GLN A 99 -10.13 28.42 2.21
C GLN A 99 -10.96 29.53 2.85
N GLN A 100 -11.87 30.15 2.11
CA GLN A 100 -12.73 31.23 2.60
C GLN A 100 -14.21 30.86 2.53
N PRO A 101 -15.05 31.37 3.45
CA PRO A 101 -16.49 31.22 3.34
C PRO A 101 -16.99 31.81 2.02
N MET A 102 -17.85 31.09 1.29
CA MET A 102 -18.42 31.62 0.04
C MET A 102 -19.09 32.99 0.20
N SER A 103 -19.66 33.27 1.36
CA SER A 103 -20.26 34.57 1.69
C SER A 103 -19.31 35.77 1.58
N THR A 104 -17.99 35.57 1.62
CA THR A 104 -17.01 36.67 1.54
C THR A 104 -16.66 37.06 0.11
N TRP A 105 -16.85 36.15 -0.86
CA TRP A 105 -16.30 36.32 -2.21
C TRP A 105 -17.26 35.95 -3.34
N ALA A 106 -18.29 35.12 -3.09
CA ALA A 106 -19.18 34.59 -4.09
C ALA A 106 -20.45 35.46 -4.25
N PRO A 107 -20.95 35.66 -5.48
CA PRO A 107 -22.24 36.31 -5.74
C PRO A 107 -23.44 35.47 -5.27
N ALA A 108 -24.62 36.10 -5.22
CA ALA A 108 -25.87 35.39 -4.99
C ALA A 108 -26.07 34.26 -6.02
N PRO A 109 -26.60 33.08 -5.62
CA PRO A 109 -27.18 32.76 -4.31
C PRO A 109 -26.17 32.24 -3.26
N PHE A 110 -24.86 32.25 -3.55
CA PHE A 110 -23.82 31.68 -2.70
C PHE A 110 -23.32 32.64 -1.62
N ASP A 111 -23.67 33.93 -1.74
CA ASP A 111 -23.34 35.03 -0.81
C ASP A 111 -23.83 34.83 0.64
N LYS A 112 -24.71 33.86 0.87
CA LYS A 112 -25.22 33.50 2.21
C LYS A 112 -24.58 32.25 2.80
N ASN A 113 -23.70 31.58 2.06
CA ASN A 113 -23.07 30.35 2.51
C ASN A 113 -21.80 30.67 3.32
N SER A 114 -21.86 30.51 4.63
CA SER A 114 -20.75 30.77 5.54
C SER A 114 -19.75 29.60 5.67
N GLN A 115 -19.90 28.56 4.87
CA GLN A 115 -19.07 27.36 5.00
C GLN A 115 -17.78 27.47 4.18
N ILE A 116 -16.68 26.96 4.75
CA ILE A 116 -15.38 26.81 4.10
C ILE A 116 -15.33 25.42 3.46
N ILE A 117 -15.05 25.35 2.16
CA ILE A 117 -15.09 24.07 1.41
C ILE A 117 -14.02 23.11 1.91
N MET A 118 -12.80 23.60 2.15
CA MET A 118 -11.70 22.79 2.71
C MET A 118 -12.11 22.11 4.03
N GLU A 119 -12.67 22.85 4.98
CA GLU A 119 -13.12 22.31 6.26
C GLU A 119 -14.20 21.24 6.08
N ARG A 120 -15.17 21.46 5.18
CA ARG A 120 -16.22 20.48 4.90
C ARG A 120 -15.68 19.20 4.29
N VAL A 121 -14.71 19.31 3.39
CA VAL A 121 -14.05 18.15 2.79
C VAL A 121 -13.34 17.35 3.87
N MET A 122 -12.51 17.99 4.69
CA MET A 122 -11.78 17.31 5.77
C MET A 122 -12.74 16.67 6.78
N ALA A 123 -13.82 17.36 7.15
CA ALA A 123 -14.85 16.82 8.03
C ALA A 123 -15.56 15.57 7.44
N SER A 124 -15.75 15.53 6.12
CA SER A 124 -16.42 14.41 5.43
C SER A 124 -15.51 13.20 5.18
N ILE A 125 -14.19 13.40 5.12
CA ILE A 125 -13.19 12.34 5.01
C ILE A 125 -13.10 11.55 6.33
N GLY A 126 -13.12 12.26 7.45
CA GLY A 126 -13.17 11.62 8.75
C GLY A 126 -12.99 12.63 9.87
N SER A 127 -14.10 12.93 10.55
CA SER A 127 -14.14 13.70 11.77
C SER A 127 -15.13 13.05 12.75
N TYR A 128 -15.08 13.43 14.02
CA TYR A 128 -16.11 13.05 14.99
C TYR A 128 -17.52 13.51 14.57
N GLU A 129 -17.63 14.54 13.72
CA GLU A 129 -18.89 15.06 13.20
C GLU A 129 -19.53 14.12 12.16
N ASP A 130 -18.71 13.35 11.43
CA ASP A 130 -19.18 12.38 10.44
C ASP A 130 -18.51 11.02 10.61
N SER A 131 -18.80 10.38 11.75
CA SER A 131 -18.32 9.04 12.08
C SER A 131 -19.04 7.92 11.32
N SER A 132 -20.08 8.24 10.55
CA SER A 132 -20.98 7.27 9.91
C SER A 132 -20.30 6.38 8.86
N ARG A 133 -19.14 6.81 8.36
CA ARG A 133 -18.35 6.12 7.33
C ARG A 133 -16.95 5.71 7.81
N LEU A 134 -16.71 5.82 9.12
CA LEU A 134 -15.47 5.39 9.76
C LEU A 134 -15.56 3.92 10.17
N VAL A 135 -14.46 3.18 10.03
CA VAL A 135 -14.45 1.75 10.28
C VAL A 135 -13.23 1.37 11.11
N SER A 136 -13.44 0.71 12.24
CA SER A 136 -12.33 0.21 13.04
C SER A 136 -11.70 -1.02 12.38
N ILE A 137 -10.41 -0.93 12.04
CA ILE A 137 -9.62 -2.01 11.43
C ILE A 137 -8.35 -2.28 12.23
N SER A 138 -7.68 -3.39 11.94
CA SER A 138 -6.39 -3.70 12.54
C SER A 138 -5.31 -2.69 12.12
N LYS A 139 -4.36 -2.40 13.02
CA LYS A 139 -3.21 -1.52 12.71
C LYS A 139 -2.35 -2.09 11.57
N GLU A 140 -2.26 -3.40 11.42
CA GLU A 140 -1.52 -4.04 10.32
C GLU A 140 -2.16 -3.78 8.97
N LEU A 141 -3.49 -3.93 8.87
CA LEU A 141 -4.22 -3.62 7.63
C LEU A 141 -4.14 -2.13 7.31
N HIS A 142 -4.33 -1.27 8.31
CA HIS A 142 -4.22 0.18 8.16
C HIS A 142 -2.83 0.58 7.64
N GLY A 143 -1.76 0.10 8.27
CA GLY A 143 -0.39 0.43 7.87
C GLY A 143 -0.08 0.04 6.42
N MET A 144 -0.49 -1.15 5.99
CA MET A 144 -0.34 -1.58 4.60
C MET A 144 -1.23 -0.77 3.64
N LYS A 145 -2.47 -0.45 4.05
CA LYS A 145 -3.40 0.36 3.26
C LYS A 145 -2.82 1.74 2.99
N SER A 146 -2.42 2.47 4.02
CA SER A 146 -1.94 3.85 3.89
C SER A 146 -0.67 3.92 3.05
N ARG A 147 0.24 2.94 3.15
CA ARG A 147 1.42 2.82 2.27
C ARG A 147 1.05 2.67 0.80
N ILE A 148 0.22 1.67 0.51
CA ILE A 148 -0.24 1.39 -0.86
C ILE A 148 -0.98 2.60 -1.44
N TRP A 149 -1.81 3.24 -0.62
CA TRP A 149 -2.57 4.42 -1.01
C TRP A 149 -1.66 5.55 -1.51
N GLU A 150 -0.55 5.79 -0.83
CA GLU A 150 0.42 6.83 -1.21
C GLU A 150 1.46 6.37 -2.25
N GLY A 151 1.34 5.12 -2.73
CA GLY A 151 2.30 4.50 -3.62
C GLY A 151 3.69 4.35 -3.00
N VAL A 152 3.76 4.17 -1.69
CA VAL A 152 4.92 3.62 -1.00
C VAL A 152 4.88 2.10 -1.17
N MET A 153 6.00 1.52 -1.56
CA MET A 153 6.07 0.07 -1.81
C MET A 153 5.82 -0.71 -0.51
N PRO A 154 5.20 -1.92 -0.58
CA PRO A 154 4.95 -2.74 0.61
C PRO A 154 6.22 -3.03 1.42
N ILE A 155 7.30 -3.40 0.71
CA ILE A 155 8.69 -3.50 1.15
C ILE A 155 9.61 -3.28 -0.07
N SER A 156 10.83 -2.80 0.15
CA SER A 156 11.82 -2.62 -0.92
C SER A 156 12.49 -3.93 -1.34
N GLU A 157 13.08 -3.99 -2.54
CA GLU A 157 13.83 -5.18 -3.03
C GLU A 157 15.00 -5.51 -2.12
N ARG A 158 15.64 -4.45 -1.59
CA ARG A 158 16.66 -4.58 -0.56
C ARG A 158 16.11 -5.31 0.65
N ARG A 159 14.96 -4.87 1.17
CA ARG A 159 14.36 -5.47 2.36
C ARG A 159 13.91 -6.91 2.11
N TRP A 160 13.38 -7.21 0.93
CA TRP A 160 13.07 -8.57 0.49
C TRP A 160 14.30 -9.49 0.56
N ALA A 161 15.45 -8.99 0.09
CA ALA A 161 16.72 -9.72 0.14
C ALA A 161 17.26 -9.89 1.57
N GLU A 162 17.20 -8.83 2.40
CA GLU A 162 17.62 -8.89 3.81
C GLU A 162 16.83 -9.93 4.62
N LEU A 163 15.52 -10.03 4.36
CA LEU A 163 14.62 -11.02 4.94
C LEU A 163 14.75 -12.41 4.30
N GLN A 164 15.54 -12.54 3.23
CA GLN A 164 15.73 -13.78 2.49
C GLN A 164 14.38 -14.39 2.06
N LEU A 165 13.45 -13.58 1.56
CA LEU A 165 12.10 -14.04 1.24
C LEU A 165 12.04 -14.95 0.00
N ASP A 166 13.13 -15.01 -0.78
CA ASP A 166 13.31 -16.01 -1.84
C ASP A 166 13.66 -17.41 -1.32
N SER A 167 14.12 -17.51 -0.07
CA SER A 167 14.54 -18.79 0.49
C SER A 167 13.31 -19.69 0.73
N PRO A 168 13.38 -20.99 0.37
CA PRO A 168 12.30 -21.94 0.62
C PRO A 168 11.85 -22.03 2.07
N GLU A 169 12.74 -21.71 3.02
CA GLU A 169 12.51 -21.69 4.47
C GLU A 169 11.62 -20.53 4.91
N ASN A 170 11.67 -19.40 4.21
CA ASN A 170 10.90 -18.19 4.51
C ASN A 170 9.66 -18.02 3.62
N PHE A 171 9.29 -19.08 2.87
CA PHE A 171 8.15 -19.07 1.96
C PHE A 171 6.83 -18.61 2.60
N HIS A 172 6.56 -19.01 3.85
CA HIS A 172 5.37 -18.57 4.58
C HIS A 172 5.36 -17.06 4.80
N GLU A 173 6.49 -16.50 5.23
CA GLU A 173 6.64 -15.06 5.47
C GLU A 173 6.51 -14.27 4.16
N ALA A 174 7.11 -14.77 3.07
CA ALA A 174 6.94 -14.19 1.73
C ALA A 174 5.45 -14.15 1.33
N CYS A 175 4.71 -15.25 1.58
CA CYS A 175 3.26 -15.28 1.33
C CYS A 175 2.49 -14.28 2.20
N GLN A 176 2.89 -14.04 3.46
CA GLN A 176 2.20 -13.07 4.32
C GLN A 176 2.25 -11.66 3.74
N TYR A 177 3.35 -11.25 3.11
CA TYR A 177 3.43 -9.96 2.42
C TYR A 177 2.50 -9.88 1.20
N LEU A 178 2.48 -10.92 0.35
CA LEU A 178 1.55 -10.99 -0.79
C LEU A 178 0.09 -10.91 -0.32
N CYS A 179 -0.22 -11.60 0.79
CA CYS A 179 -1.52 -11.59 1.42
C CYS A 179 -1.89 -10.22 1.98
N ALA A 180 -0.97 -9.55 2.67
CA ALA A 180 -1.19 -8.22 3.25
C ALA A 180 -1.57 -7.20 2.16
N VAL A 181 -0.84 -7.18 1.04
CA VAL A 181 -1.13 -6.30 -0.11
C VAL A 181 -2.49 -6.62 -0.70
N THR A 182 -2.79 -7.89 -0.96
CA THR A 182 -4.09 -8.29 -1.54
C THR A 182 -5.25 -8.00 -0.60
N ASN A 183 -5.04 -8.15 0.72
CA ASN A 183 -6.05 -7.90 1.74
C ASN A 183 -6.46 -6.42 1.83
N VAL A 184 -5.57 -5.47 1.51
CA VAL A 184 -5.94 -4.05 1.38
C VAL A 184 -7.06 -3.89 0.34
N PHE A 185 -6.92 -4.53 -0.83
CA PHE A 185 -7.95 -4.45 -1.86
C PHE A 185 -9.16 -5.30 -1.55
N HIS A 186 -9.03 -6.42 -0.83
CA HIS A 186 -10.21 -7.10 -0.30
C HIS A 186 -11.01 -6.19 0.61
N TYR A 187 -10.36 -5.49 1.55
CA TYR A 187 -10.99 -4.53 2.43
C TYR A 187 -11.72 -3.43 1.65
N LEU A 188 -11.03 -2.75 0.73
CA LEU A 188 -11.62 -1.67 -0.08
C LEU A 188 -12.78 -2.13 -0.98
N ASN A 189 -12.84 -3.43 -1.30
CA ASN A 189 -13.88 -4.03 -2.13
C ASN A 189 -15.00 -4.72 -1.33
N ILE A 190 -14.95 -4.72 0.00
CA ILE A 190 -16.11 -5.15 0.81
C ILE A 190 -17.27 -4.21 0.47
N PRO A 191 -18.49 -4.72 0.18
CA PRO A 191 -19.58 -3.91 -0.36
C PRO A 191 -19.88 -2.63 0.45
N GLU A 192 -19.85 -2.74 1.78
CA GLU A 192 -20.08 -1.61 2.66
C GLU A 192 -18.94 -0.58 2.62
N ILE A 193 -17.68 -1.02 2.65
CA ILE A 193 -16.48 -0.16 2.58
C ILE A 193 -16.41 0.55 1.24
N LYS A 194 -16.63 -0.19 0.14
CA LYS A 194 -16.69 0.35 -1.22
C LYS A 194 -17.78 1.44 -1.34
N ARG A 195 -18.95 1.19 -0.76
CA ARG A 195 -20.06 2.17 -0.73
C ARG A 195 -19.66 3.41 0.06
N PHE A 196 -19.07 3.26 1.24
CA PHE A 196 -18.62 4.40 2.05
C PHE A 196 -17.56 5.24 1.34
N LEU A 197 -16.57 4.61 0.70
CA LEU A 197 -15.57 5.31 -0.11
C LEU A 197 -16.22 6.14 -1.23
N ARG A 198 -17.17 5.54 -1.95
CA ARG A 198 -17.93 6.20 -3.02
C ARG A 198 -18.80 7.35 -2.51
N GLU A 199 -19.47 7.17 -1.37
CA GLU A 199 -20.30 8.20 -0.75
C GLU A 199 -19.44 9.41 -0.34
N THR A 200 -18.31 9.18 0.35
CA THR A 200 -17.36 10.23 0.72
C THR A 200 -16.86 10.97 -0.52
N TYR A 201 -16.44 10.25 -1.58
CA TYR A 201 -16.06 10.86 -2.85
C TYR A 201 -17.17 11.74 -3.44
N ASN A 202 -18.41 11.23 -3.48
CA ASN A 202 -19.55 11.91 -4.10
C ASN A 202 -20.00 13.16 -3.32
N ILE A 203 -19.75 13.19 -2.02
CA ILE A 203 -19.94 14.36 -1.13
C ILE A 203 -18.90 15.42 -1.48
N ILE A 204 -17.61 15.06 -1.52
CA ILE A 204 -16.51 15.98 -1.88
C ILE A 204 -16.75 16.56 -3.27
N TRP A 205 -17.07 15.71 -4.26
CA TRP A 205 -17.44 16.15 -5.59
C TRP A 205 -18.60 17.17 -5.55
N GLY A 206 -19.60 16.97 -4.69
CA GLY A 206 -20.73 17.90 -4.53
C GLY A 206 -20.32 19.27 -3.98
N TYR A 207 -19.34 19.31 -3.08
CA TYR A 207 -18.78 20.57 -2.59
C TYR A 207 -18.00 21.30 -3.68
N LEU A 208 -17.21 20.57 -4.47
CA LEU A 208 -16.45 21.14 -5.59
C LEU A 208 -17.37 21.61 -6.72
N ASP A 209 -18.47 20.92 -7.01
CA ASP A 209 -19.48 21.37 -7.97
C ASP A 209 -20.22 22.63 -7.51
N ALA A 210 -20.49 22.75 -6.20
CA ALA A 210 -21.02 23.99 -5.64
C ALA A 210 -20.01 25.15 -5.76
N PHE A 211 -18.72 24.86 -5.57
CA PHE A 211 -17.64 25.81 -5.80
C PHE A 211 -17.55 26.24 -7.27
N ASP A 212 -17.58 25.29 -8.22
CA ASP A 212 -17.55 25.58 -9.65
C ASP A 212 -18.69 26.52 -10.07
N LYS A 213 -19.90 26.31 -9.54
CA LYS A 213 -21.06 27.19 -9.79
C LYS A 213 -20.88 28.59 -9.22
N ALA A 214 -20.21 28.73 -8.08
CA ALA A 214 -19.92 30.03 -7.47
C ALA A 214 -18.87 30.82 -8.28
N ILE A 215 -17.84 30.15 -8.81
CA ILE A 215 -16.85 30.76 -9.72
C ILE A 215 -17.53 31.19 -11.03
N GLN A 216 -18.34 30.33 -11.65
CA GLN A 216 -19.07 30.68 -12.87
C GLN A 216 -20.01 31.90 -12.66
N ALA A 217 -20.60 32.04 -11.47
CA ALA A 217 -21.39 33.23 -11.14
C ALA A 217 -20.55 34.52 -11.11
N LYS A 218 -19.27 34.45 -10.71
CA LYS A 218 -18.33 35.59 -10.74
C LYS A 218 -17.89 35.98 -12.14
N GLU A 219 -17.61 34.97 -12.96
CA GLU A 219 -17.29 35.15 -14.38
C GLU A 219 -18.47 35.81 -15.10
N ALA A 220 -19.70 35.31 -14.87
CA ALA A 220 -20.92 35.88 -15.44
C ALA A 220 -21.19 37.32 -14.94
N ALA A 221 -20.80 37.65 -13.71
CA ALA A 221 -20.86 39.01 -13.18
C ALA A 221 -19.74 39.94 -13.68
N GLY A 222 -18.79 39.42 -14.48
CA GLY A 222 -17.64 40.17 -14.98
C GLY A 222 -16.61 40.55 -13.91
N THR A 223 -16.67 39.91 -12.75
CA THR A 223 -15.76 40.16 -11.61
C THR A 223 -14.52 39.27 -11.62
N GLU A 224 -14.48 38.28 -12.51
CA GLU A 224 -13.38 37.36 -12.69
C GLU A 224 -13.21 37.08 -14.19
N THR A 225 -11.97 37.07 -14.66
CA THR A 225 -11.63 36.82 -16.07
C THR A 225 -10.66 35.65 -16.14
N GLY A 226 -11.13 34.50 -16.62
CA GLY A 226 -10.32 33.28 -16.73
C GLY A 226 -11.00 32.24 -17.63
N PRO A 227 -10.27 31.17 -18.02
CA PRO A 227 -10.89 30.01 -18.63
C PRO A 227 -11.84 29.34 -17.62
N SER A 228 -13.01 28.89 -18.07
CA SER A 228 -13.95 28.14 -17.22
C SER A 228 -13.27 26.88 -16.67
N VAL A 229 -12.95 26.86 -15.38
CA VAL A 229 -12.36 25.72 -14.69
C VAL A 229 -13.46 24.90 -14.02
N SER A 230 -13.24 23.58 -13.86
CA SER A 230 -14.09 22.73 -13.04
C SER A 230 -13.24 21.92 -12.06
N ALA A 231 -13.24 22.32 -10.80
CA ALA A 231 -12.63 21.60 -9.70
C ALA A 231 -13.24 20.20 -9.54
N ALA A 232 -14.55 20.05 -9.78
CA ALA A 232 -15.22 18.75 -9.71
C ALA A 232 -14.73 17.78 -10.80
N SER A 233 -14.44 18.29 -12.01
CA SER A 233 -13.89 17.50 -13.11
C SER A 233 -12.41 17.13 -12.86
N LEU A 234 -11.62 18.08 -12.34
CA LEU A 234 -10.24 17.81 -11.91
C LEU A 234 -10.18 16.74 -10.81
N TRP A 235 -11.09 16.80 -9.82
CA TRP A 235 -11.18 15.80 -8.75
C TRP A 235 -11.49 14.40 -9.29
N HIS A 236 -12.39 14.32 -10.27
CA HIS A 236 -12.70 13.06 -10.95
C HIS A 236 -11.50 12.50 -11.71
N GLU A 237 -10.82 13.31 -12.53
CA GLU A 237 -9.65 12.86 -13.27
C GLU A 237 -8.52 12.42 -12.33
N PHE A 238 -8.26 13.19 -11.27
CA PHE A 238 -7.25 12.89 -10.27
C PHE A 238 -7.51 11.56 -9.55
N ILE A 239 -8.71 11.36 -8.99
CA ILE A 239 -9.03 10.14 -8.25
C ILE A 239 -9.03 8.93 -9.17
N LYS A 240 -9.53 9.07 -10.40
CA LYS A 240 -9.51 7.98 -11.38
C LYS A 240 -8.09 7.53 -11.69
N ASP A 241 -7.19 8.47 -11.94
CA ASP A 241 -5.79 8.17 -12.20
C ASP A 241 -5.08 7.62 -10.95
N HIS A 242 -5.38 8.16 -9.76
CA HIS A 242 -4.86 7.68 -8.48
C HIS A 242 -5.25 6.21 -8.22
N TYR A 243 -6.54 5.88 -8.29
CA TYR A 243 -7.05 4.53 -8.08
C TYR A 243 -6.47 3.53 -9.07
N HIS A 244 -6.33 3.94 -10.33
CA HIS A 244 -5.66 3.13 -11.34
C HIS A 244 -4.19 2.88 -10.98
N CYS A 245 -3.45 3.92 -10.59
CA CYS A 245 -2.03 3.81 -10.25
C CYS A 245 -1.78 2.88 -9.05
N VAL A 246 -2.49 3.08 -7.94
CA VAL A 246 -2.28 2.24 -6.74
C VAL A 246 -2.70 0.79 -7.01
N SER A 247 -3.80 0.56 -7.74
CA SER A 247 -4.23 -0.79 -8.10
C SER A 247 -3.24 -1.49 -9.04
N GLN A 248 -2.75 -0.79 -10.07
CA GLN A 248 -1.82 -1.37 -11.03
C GLN A 248 -0.46 -1.66 -10.39
N ARG A 249 0.05 -0.74 -9.56
CA ARG A 249 1.33 -0.92 -8.84
C ARG A 249 1.28 -2.09 -7.89
N SER A 250 0.26 -2.16 -7.04
CA SER A 250 0.11 -3.27 -6.09
C SER A 250 -0.08 -4.61 -6.80
N HIS A 251 -0.84 -4.64 -7.90
CA HIS A 251 -1.03 -5.86 -8.68
C HIS A 251 0.28 -6.34 -9.28
N GLN A 252 1.04 -5.46 -9.95
CA GLN A 252 2.32 -5.82 -10.54
C GLN A 252 3.32 -6.28 -9.48
N TRP A 253 3.40 -5.57 -8.35
CA TRP A 253 4.24 -5.94 -7.22
C TRP A 253 3.92 -7.37 -6.73
N VAL A 254 2.64 -7.68 -6.50
CA VAL A 254 2.24 -9.04 -6.08
C VAL A 254 2.60 -10.08 -7.16
N THR A 255 2.30 -9.81 -8.43
CA THR A 255 2.54 -10.79 -9.50
C THR A 255 4.02 -11.03 -9.77
N SER A 256 4.87 -10.00 -9.75
CA SER A 256 6.31 -10.16 -9.99
C SER A 256 6.96 -11.02 -8.90
N HIS A 257 6.59 -10.80 -7.63
CA HIS A 257 7.07 -11.58 -6.50
C HIS A 257 6.52 -13.01 -6.51
N ILE A 258 5.28 -13.21 -6.95
CA ILE A 258 4.73 -14.56 -7.18
C ILE A 258 5.56 -15.32 -8.22
N GLU A 259 5.87 -14.71 -9.37
CA GLU A 259 6.67 -15.38 -10.41
C GLU A 259 8.09 -15.70 -9.90
N ARG A 260 8.72 -14.76 -9.18
CA ARG A 260 10.02 -14.98 -8.51
C ARG A 260 10.01 -16.20 -7.58
N LEU A 261 8.94 -16.40 -6.82
CA LEU A 261 8.78 -17.56 -5.93
C LEU A 261 8.40 -18.86 -6.67
N ARG A 262 7.81 -18.77 -7.87
CA ARG A 262 7.45 -19.94 -8.70
C ARG A 262 8.67 -20.56 -9.37
N ASP A 263 9.65 -19.77 -9.77
CA ASP A 263 10.80 -20.24 -10.54
C ASP A 263 11.58 -21.37 -9.84
N PRO A 264 11.98 -21.27 -8.56
CA PRO A 264 12.66 -22.35 -7.86
C PRO A 264 11.80 -23.60 -7.71
N ILE A 265 10.48 -23.45 -7.56
CA ILE A 265 9.53 -24.57 -7.46
C ILE A 265 9.45 -25.30 -8.80
N LEU A 266 9.36 -24.57 -9.90
CA LEU A 266 9.36 -25.12 -11.26
C LEU A 266 10.65 -25.84 -11.59
N GLU A 267 11.79 -25.28 -11.21
CA GLU A 267 13.10 -25.90 -11.40
C GLU A 267 13.18 -27.23 -10.64
N GLN A 268 12.79 -27.25 -9.36
CA GLN A 268 12.77 -28.47 -8.55
C GLN A 268 11.83 -29.53 -9.12
N LEU A 269 10.61 -29.14 -9.54
CA LEU A 269 9.66 -30.05 -10.18
C LEU A 269 10.16 -30.59 -11.54
N SER A 270 11.02 -29.84 -12.24
CA SER A 270 11.60 -30.25 -13.53
C SER A 270 12.80 -31.18 -13.35
N ASN A 271 13.59 -30.96 -12.29
CA ASN A 271 14.77 -31.75 -11.94
C ASN A 271 14.41 -33.04 -11.20
N ASP A 272 13.20 -33.15 -10.67
CA ASP A 272 12.74 -34.31 -9.92
C ASP A 272 12.55 -35.54 -10.84
N THR A 273 13.64 -36.27 -11.01
CA THR A 273 13.69 -37.66 -11.48
C THR A 273 13.05 -38.66 -10.49
N LEU A 274 12.18 -38.21 -9.57
CA LEU A 274 11.42 -39.03 -8.59
C LEU A 274 10.33 -39.91 -9.23
N MET A 275 10.53 -40.34 -10.48
CA MET A 275 9.68 -41.30 -11.20
C MET A 275 9.93 -42.76 -10.77
N ASN A 276 10.84 -43.03 -9.82
CA ASN A 276 11.30 -44.40 -9.52
C ASN A 276 11.08 -44.87 -8.08
N SER A 277 10.28 -44.19 -7.25
CA SER A 277 9.78 -44.81 -6.01
C SER A 277 8.39 -45.41 -6.24
N PRO A 278 8.24 -46.75 -6.26
CA PRO A 278 6.94 -47.41 -6.42
C PRO A 278 6.12 -47.22 -5.14
N GLY A 279 5.46 -46.07 -5.02
CA GLY A 279 4.76 -45.69 -3.79
C GLY A 279 4.11 -44.31 -3.81
N GLY A 280 3.52 -43.89 -4.94
CA GLY A 280 2.77 -42.63 -5.02
C GLY A 280 3.64 -41.36 -4.96
N MET A 281 2.97 -40.21 -5.03
CA MET A 281 3.59 -38.88 -4.96
C MET A 281 4.32 -38.74 -3.61
N GLY A 282 5.65 -38.57 -3.63
CA GLY A 282 6.45 -38.48 -2.40
C GLY A 282 6.13 -37.22 -1.58
N GLY A 283 6.41 -37.24 -0.27
CA GLY A 283 6.11 -36.10 0.63
C GLY A 283 6.75 -34.77 0.21
N ALA A 284 7.93 -34.80 -0.42
CA ALA A 284 8.59 -33.62 -0.98
C ALA A 284 7.82 -33.04 -2.18
N GLN A 285 7.31 -33.89 -3.08
CA GLN A 285 6.52 -33.48 -4.23
C GLN A 285 5.17 -32.90 -3.82
N PHE A 286 4.54 -33.45 -2.77
CA PHE A 286 3.35 -32.84 -2.16
C PHE A 286 3.64 -31.46 -1.57
N GLY A 287 4.79 -31.27 -0.90
CA GLY A 287 5.21 -29.97 -0.38
C GLY A 287 5.37 -28.91 -1.48
N LEU A 288 5.99 -29.27 -2.60
CA LEU A 288 6.13 -28.37 -3.77
C LEU A 288 4.77 -28.06 -4.42
N ALA A 289 3.89 -29.05 -4.54
CA ALA A 289 2.54 -28.85 -5.05
C ALA A 289 1.71 -27.94 -4.14
N ASP A 290 1.86 -28.06 -2.81
CA ASP A 290 1.22 -27.20 -1.83
C ASP A 290 1.70 -25.74 -1.95
N LYS A 291 3.02 -25.52 -2.02
CA LYS A 291 3.59 -24.18 -2.24
C LYS A 291 3.12 -23.57 -3.55
N PHE A 292 3.11 -24.35 -4.64
CA PHE A 292 2.61 -23.87 -5.92
C PHE A 292 1.11 -23.52 -5.85
N HIS A 293 0.30 -24.35 -5.18
CA HIS A 293 -1.13 -24.08 -5.00
C HIS A 293 -1.36 -22.78 -4.21
N ASP A 294 -0.55 -22.52 -3.18
CA ASP A 294 -0.60 -21.25 -2.43
C ASP A 294 -0.31 -20.06 -3.36
N LEU A 295 0.77 -20.11 -4.16
CA LEU A 295 1.10 -19.05 -5.11
C LEU A 295 0.09 -18.91 -6.26
N PHE A 296 -0.53 -20.02 -6.68
CA PHE A 296 -1.58 -20.02 -7.70
C PHE A 296 -2.82 -19.30 -7.19
N GLU A 297 -3.25 -19.60 -5.96
CA GLU A 297 -4.39 -18.94 -5.32
C GLU A 297 -4.09 -17.47 -5.02
N ASN A 298 -2.90 -17.12 -4.52
CA ASN A 298 -2.49 -15.72 -4.34
C ASN A 298 -2.61 -14.95 -5.67
N GLY A 299 -2.11 -15.52 -6.78
CA GLY A 299 -2.21 -14.89 -8.10
C GLY A 299 -3.66 -14.71 -8.56
N ALA A 300 -4.53 -15.72 -8.34
CA ALA A 300 -5.94 -15.66 -8.71
C ALA A 300 -6.70 -14.59 -7.91
N GLN A 301 -6.42 -14.47 -6.62
CA GLN A 301 -7.00 -13.44 -5.77
C GLN A 301 -6.46 -12.05 -6.13
N ALA A 302 -5.15 -11.89 -6.34
CA ALA A 302 -4.57 -10.63 -6.80
C ALA A 302 -5.19 -10.14 -8.11
N ASP A 303 -5.32 -11.04 -9.10
CA ASP A 303 -5.88 -10.73 -10.42
C ASP A 303 -7.32 -10.25 -10.35
N SER A 304 -8.14 -10.85 -9.48
CA SER A 304 -9.57 -10.58 -9.37
C SER A 304 -9.95 -9.57 -8.29
N ALA A 305 -9.09 -9.30 -7.31
CA ALA A 305 -9.40 -8.43 -6.18
C ALA A 305 -8.70 -7.07 -6.24
N ILE A 306 -7.49 -6.96 -6.79
CA ILE A 306 -6.72 -5.70 -6.79
C ILE A 306 -7.30 -4.73 -7.84
N PHE A 307 -8.36 -4.04 -7.45
CA PHE A 307 -9.06 -2.99 -8.19
C PHE A 307 -9.73 -2.03 -7.20
N ILE A 308 -9.89 -0.78 -7.60
CA ILE A 308 -10.78 0.17 -6.92
C ILE A 308 -11.77 0.70 -7.98
N PRO A 309 -12.86 -0.05 -8.28
CA PRO A 309 -13.77 0.32 -9.35
C PRO A 309 -14.59 1.56 -8.98
N MET A 310 -14.74 2.49 -9.94
CA MET A 310 -15.48 3.74 -9.77
C MET A 310 -16.95 3.66 -10.22
N ASP A 311 -17.58 2.50 -10.14
CA ASP A 311 -19.01 2.37 -10.48
C ASP A 311 -19.90 3.14 -9.48
N GLY A 312 -20.77 4.00 -10.01
CA GLY A 312 -21.65 4.89 -9.25
C GLY A 312 -21.00 6.17 -8.70
N TYR A 313 -19.74 6.44 -9.05
CA TYR A 313 -19.07 7.69 -8.70
C TYR A 313 -19.58 8.81 -9.63
N LYS A 314 -19.74 10.03 -9.10
CA LYS A 314 -20.06 11.20 -9.92
C LYS A 314 -18.90 11.49 -10.87
N GLY A 315 -19.22 11.86 -12.11
CA GLY A 315 -18.26 11.99 -13.21
C GLY A 315 -18.06 10.70 -14.02
N GLU A 316 -18.43 9.53 -13.49
CA GLU A 316 -18.45 8.27 -14.25
C GLU A 316 -19.80 8.01 -14.91
N SER A 317 -19.76 7.31 -16.05
CA SER A 317 -20.97 6.85 -16.74
C SER A 317 -21.48 5.50 -16.25
N LEU A 318 -20.64 4.73 -15.53
CA LEU A 318 -20.96 3.39 -15.07
C LEU A 318 -21.83 3.47 -13.80
N PRO A 319 -23.09 2.98 -13.82
CA PRO A 319 -23.91 2.92 -12.62
C PRO A 319 -23.30 1.94 -11.60
N SER A 320 -23.63 2.13 -10.32
CA SER A 320 -23.21 1.20 -9.27
C SER A 320 -23.64 -0.22 -9.59
N GLN A 321 -22.73 -1.17 -9.39
CA GLN A 321 -22.93 -2.60 -9.63
C GLN A 321 -22.93 -3.40 -8.32
N ASP A 322 -23.15 -2.76 -7.17
CA ASP A 322 -23.08 -3.46 -5.88
C ASP A 322 -24.12 -4.59 -5.77
N ASP A 323 -25.28 -4.43 -6.41
CA ASP A 323 -26.37 -5.41 -6.48
C ASP A 323 -26.31 -6.33 -7.72
N ALA A 324 -25.20 -6.32 -8.46
CA ALA A 324 -25.06 -7.17 -9.65
C ALA A 324 -25.19 -8.65 -9.29
N THR A 325 -26.00 -9.37 -10.07
CA THR A 325 -26.22 -10.81 -9.86
C THR A 325 -25.00 -11.60 -10.28
N VAL A 326 -24.52 -12.47 -9.40
CA VAL A 326 -23.42 -13.39 -9.69
C VAL A 326 -23.95 -14.59 -10.46
N ASP A 327 -23.55 -14.75 -11.72
CA ASP A 327 -23.85 -15.98 -12.47
C ASP A 327 -22.94 -17.11 -11.97
N THR A 328 -23.55 -18.08 -11.29
CA THR A 328 -22.89 -19.30 -10.80
C THR A 328 -23.44 -20.55 -11.46
N SER A 329 -24.25 -20.40 -12.52
CA SER A 329 -24.98 -21.50 -13.16
C SER A 329 -24.05 -22.47 -13.90
N SER A 330 -22.92 -21.97 -14.41
CA SER A 330 -21.90 -22.76 -15.09
C SER A 330 -20.59 -22.80 -14.29
N PRO A 331 -19.98 -23.98 -14.06
CA PRO A 331 -18.69 -24.09 -13.41
C PRO A 331 -17.50 -23.77 -14.34
N TYR A 332 -17.78 -23.45 -15.60
CA TYR A 332 -16.80 -23.11 -16.64
C TYR A 332 -17.28 -21.91 -17.46
N ARG A 333 -16.35 -21.03 -17.83
CA ARG A 333 -16.61 -19.90 -18.72
C ARG A 333 -15.77 -19.98 -19.99
N GLU A 334 -16.41 -20.26 -21.11
CA GLU A 334 -15.75 -20.37 -22.43
C GLU A 334 -15.53 -19.03 -23.10
N ALA A 335 -16.39 -18.05 -22.82
CA ALA A 335 -16.22 -16.68 -23.30
C ALA A 335 -15.13 -15.94 -22.49
N PRO A 336 -14.43 -14.96 -23.09
CA PRO A 336 -13.57 -14.05 -22.35
C PRO A 336 -14.33 -13.34 -21.21
N ILE A 337 -13.57 -12.92 -20.19
CA ILE A 337 -14.13 -12.20 -19.04
C ILE A 337 -14.64 -10.83 -19.49
N GLN A 338 -15.80 -10.43 -18.96
CA GLN A 338 -16.27 -9.06 -19.03
C GLN A 338 -16.07 -8.41 -17.67
N PHE A 339 -15.49 -7.22 -17.64
CA PHE A 339 -15.20 -6.55 -16.37
C PHE A 339 -16.50 -6.22 -15.62
N SER A 340 -16.47 -6.40 -14.30
CA SER A 340 -17.51 -5.94 -13.37
C SER A 340 -16.86 -5.21 -12.20
N GLY A 341 -17.50 -4.11 -11.78
CA GLY A 341 -17.21 -3.40 -10.53
C GLY A 341 -17.65 -4.19 -9.28
N ASN A 342 -18.46 -5.24 -9.46
CA ASN A 342 -18.84 -6.15 -8.39
C ASN A 342 -17.79 -7.24 -8.19
N THR A 343 -17.15 -7.25 -7.01
CA THR A 343 -16.05 -8.17 -6.70
C THR A 343 -16.46 -9.63 -6.71
N LEU A 344 -17.68 -9.96 -6.25
CA LEU A 344 -18.16 -11.34 -6.25
C LEU A 344 -18.40 -11.85 -7.67
N SER A 345 -18.99 -11.02 -8.54
CA SER A 345 -19.19 -11.33 -9.96
C SER A 345 -17.86 -11.49 -10.69
N ARG A 346 -16.94 -10.53 -10.48
CA ARG A 346 -15.59 -10.56 -11.07
C ARG A 346 -14.81 -11.80 -10.62
N LYS A 347 -14.87 -12.17 -9.34
CA LYS A 347 -14.24 -13.39 -8.81
C LYS A 347 -14.86 -14.65 -9.41
N ALA A 348 -16.19 -14.77 -9.42
CA ALA A 348 -16.87 -15.92 -10.01
C ALA A 348 -16.48 -16.12 -11.48
N ASP A 349 -16.51 -15.05 -12.27
CA ASP A 349 -16.14 -15.07 -13.69
C ASP A 349 -14.68 -15.47 -13.90
N TYR A 350 -13.78 -14.87 -13.12
CA TYR A 350 -12.35 -15.16 -13.18
C TYR A 350 -12.06 -16.64 -12.87
N TYR A 351 -12.58 -17.19 -11.78
CA TYR A 351 -12.32 -18.59 -11.41
C TYR A 351 -12.96 -19.59 -12.38
N CYS A 352 -14.17 -19.31 -12.90
CA CYS A 352 -14.79 -20.14 -13.93
C CYS A 352 -13.99 -20.12 -15.23
N ARG A 353 -13.43 -18.97 -15.60
CA ARG A 353 -12.58 -18.82 -16.78
C ARG A 353 -11.22 -19.50 -16.58
N LEU A 354 -10.58 -19.31 -15.44
CA LEU A 354 -9.30 -19.91 -15.10
C LEU A 354 -9.39 -21.44 -15.09
N LYS A 355 -10.47 -21.99 -14.51
CA LYS A 355 -10.71 -23.43 -14.49
C LYS A 355 -10.89 -23.99 -15.90
N TYR A 356 -11.57 -23.27 -16.79
CA TYR A 356 -11.71 -23.65 -18.20
C TYR A 356 -10.36 -23.62 -18.92
N LEU A 357 -9.63 -22.50 -18.84
CA LEU A 357 -8.36 -22.34 -19.53
C LEU A 357 -7.28 -23.29 -19.03
N THR A 358 -7.26 -23.62 -17.74
CA THR A 358 -6.35 -24.63 -17.19
C THR A 358 -6.52 -25.97 -17.90
N ARG A 359 -7.77 -26.38 -18.17
CA ARG A 359 -8.05 -27.63 -18.90
C ARG A 359 -7.59 -27.54 -20.35
N VAL A 360 -7.94 -26.46 -21.04
CA VAL A 360 -7.51 -26.24 -22.43
C VAL A 360 -5.99 -26.31 -22.55
N GLU A 361 -5.26 -25.62 -21.67
CA GLU A 361 -3.80 -25.59 -21.65
C GLU A 361 -3.15 -26.94 -21.26
N SER A 362 -3.80 -27.75 -20.41
CA SER A 362 -3.34 -29.10 -20.10
C SER A 362 -3.43 -30.01 -21.33
N TRP A 363 -4.58 -30.02 -22.02
CA TRP A 363 -4.78 -30.85 -23.22
C TRP A 363 -3.83 -30.44 -24.36
N SER A 364 -3.63 -29.14 -24.59
CA SER A 364 -2.64 -28.68 -25.58
C SER A 364 -1.20 -29.03 -25.21
N GLY A 365 -0.87 -29.12 -23.91
CA GLY A 365 0.44 -29.55 -23.43
C GLY A 365 0.70 -31.05 -23.61
N GLU A 366 -0.30 -31.88 -23.35
CA GLU A 366 -0.26 -33.33 -23.59
C GLU A 366 -0.07 -33.64 -25.09
N GLU A 367 -0.70 -32.87 -25.98
CA GLU A 367 -0.51 -32.97 -27.43
C GLU A 367 0.95 -32.70 -27.86
N ALA A 368 1.68 -31.88 -27.11
CA ALA A 368 3.10 -31.59 -27.33
C ALA A 368 4.06 -32.62 -26.70
N GLY A 369 3.54 -33.69 -26.08
CA GLY A 369 4.34 -34.71 -25.39
C GLY A 369 4.91 -34.29 -24.03
N ASN A 370 4.46 -33.15 -23.49
CA ASN A 370 4.88 -32.66 -22.18
C ASN A 370 4.02 -33.26 -21.07
N ASN A 371 4.42 -34.44 -20.57
CA ASN A 371 3.75 -35.12 -19.47
C ASN A 371 4.54 -34.96 -18.16
N GLY A 372 3.85 -34.72 -17.03
CA GLY A 372 4.45 -34.66 -15.69
C GLY A 372 4.03 -33.44 -14.86
N SER A 373 4.40 -33.43 -13.57
CA SER A 373 3.99 -32.39 -12.62
C SER A 373 4.43 -30.98 -13.06
N ALA A 374 5.67 -30.83 -13.55
CA ALA A 374 6.16 -29.55 -14.08
C ALA A 374 5.37 -29.05 -15.30
N ALA A 375 4.96 -29.95 -16.20
CA ALA A 375 4.16 -29.59 -17.36
C ALA A 375 2.75 -29.10 -16.96
N THR A 376 2.11 -29.80 -16.01
CA THR A 376 0.82 -29.39 -15.42
C THR A 376 0.91 -28.00 -14.78
N VAL A 377 1.96 -27.74 -14.01
CA VAL A 377 2.20 -26.44 -13.37
C VAL A 377 2.37 -25.34 -14.43
N ARG A 378 3.17 -25.57 -15.48
CA ARG A 378 3.33 -24.61 -16.59
C ARG A 378 2.01 -24.33 -17.30
N SER A 379 1.16 -25.34 -17.53
CA SER A 379 -0.17 -25.13 -18.11
C SER A 379 -1.06 -24.27 -17.20
N GLN A 380 -1.01 -24.46 -15.88
CA GLN A 380 -1.73 -23.60 -14.93
C GLN A 380 -1.22 -22.15 -14.96
N ILE A 381 0.09 -21.93 -15.00
CA ILE A 381 0.68 -20.58 -15.11
C ILE A 381 0.23 -19.89 -16.40
N ARG A 382 0.28 -20.57 -17.56
CA ARG A 382 -0.21 -20.01 -18.82
C ARG A 382 -1.69 -19.68 -18.80
N ALA A 383 -2.51 -20.57 -18.21
CA ALA A 383 -3.94 -20.32 -18.04
C ALA A 383 -4.21 -19.10 -17.16
N GLN A 384 -3.46 -18.93 -16.07
CA GLN A 384 -3.56 -17.77 -15.20
C GLN A 384 -3.17 -16.48 -15.93
N ALA A 385 -2.02 -16.47 -16.61
CA ALA A 385 -1.56 -15.33 -17.39
C ALA A 385 -2.57 -14.91 -18.47
N ARG A 386 -3.18 -15.88 -19.17
CA ARG A 386 -4.24 -15.61 -20.15
C ARG A 386 -5.51 -15.07 -19.51
N THR A 387 -5.94 -15.65 -18.39
CA THR A 387 -7.13 -15.17 -17.65
C THR A 387 -6.92 -13.76 -17.14
N ARG A 388 -5.72 -13.46 -16.62
CA ARG A 388 -5.28 -12.12 -16.20
C ARG A 388 -5.34 -11.13 -17.35
N ALA A 389 -4.76 -11.47 -18.50
CA ALA A 389 -4.77 -10.60 -19.68
C ALA A 389 -6.20 -10.33 -20.18
N GLU A 390 -7.10 -11.31 -20.12
CA GLU A 390 -8.51 -11.11 -20.47
C GLU A 390 -9.24 -10.17 -19.50
N LEU A 391 -8.93 -10.22 -18.20
CA LEU A 391 -9.59 -9.37 -17.19
C LEU A 391 -8.96 -7.97 -17.07
N ARG A 392 -7.64 -7.86 -17.12
CA ARG A 392 -6.88 -6.64 -16.82
C ARG A 392 -6.37 -5.91 -18.06
N GLY A 393 -6.35 -6.59 -19.21
CA GLY A 393 -5.71 -6.09 -20.43
C GLY A 393 -4.21 -6.34 -20.46
N GLU A 394 -3.53 -5.66 -21.37
CA GLU A 394 -2.07 -5.73 -21.51
C GLU A 394 -1.37 -5.03 -20.33
N GLU A 395 -0.24 -5.60 -19.92
CA GLU A 395 0.56 -5.05 -18.83
C GLU A 395 1.16 -3.71 -19.27
N SER A 396 0.80 -2.65 -18.53
CA SER A 396 1.32 -1.31 -18.77
C SER A 396 2.61 -1.10 -17.97
N SER A 397 3.59 -0.40 -18.54
CA SER A 397 4.80 -0.02 -17.80
C SER A 397 4.44 0.86 -16.62
N ILE A 398 4.84 0.45 -15.41
CA ILE A 398 4.80 1.31 -14.23
C ILE A 398 5.89 2.37 -14.37
N GLY A 399 5.50 3.65 -14.30
CA GLY A 399 6.45 4.76 -14.26
C GLY A 399 7.13 4.89 -12.89
N THR A 400 7.81 6.01 -12.66
CA THR A 400 8.42 6.35 -11.36
C THR A 400 7.43 6.26 -10.20
N GLU A 401 7.85 5.74 -9.03
CA GLU A 401 7.04 5.66 -7.81
C GLU A 401 6.27 6.96 -7.51
N LEU A 402 5.06 6.84 -6.96
CA LEU A 402 4.19 8.01 -6.72
C LEU A 402 4.88 9.01 -5.78
N TRP A 403 5.46 8.52 -4.69
CA TRP A 403 6.19 9.35 -3.73
C TRP A 403 7.44 9.99 -4.34
N VAL A 404 8.14 9.31 -5.25
CA VAL A 404 9.32 9.87 -5.94
C VAL A 404 8.89 10.97 -6.90
N THR A 405 7.79 10.75 -7.63
CA THR A 405 7.18 11.76 -8.50
C THR A 405 6.78 13.00 -7.69
N TYR A 406 6.20 12.78 -6.52
CA TYR A 406 5.83 13.83 -5.56
C TYR A 406 7.05 14.60 -5.05
N ALA A 407 8.08 13.90 -4.58
CA ALA A 407 9.32 14.52 -4.08
C ALA A 407 10.02 15.37 -5.15
N ASN A 408 10.19 14.82 -6.36
CA ASN A 408 10.81 15.55 -7.48
C ASN A 408 10.00 16.78 -7.90
N ARG A 409 8.66 16.74 -7.73
CA ARG A 409 7.80 17.89 -7.97
C ARG A 409 8.04 19.01 -6.96
N ILE A 410 8.16 18.69 -5.67
CA ILE A 410 8.47 19.68 -4.62
C ILE A 410 9.83 20.34 -4.88
N ILE A 411 10.84 19.53 -5.20
CA ILE A 411 12.19 20.02 -5.57
C ILE A 411 12.09 21.03 -6.72
N GLY A 412 11.29 20.71 -7.75
CA GLY A 412 11.12 21.57 -8.93
C GLY A 412 10.39 22.89 -8.65
N TYR A 413 9.37 22.90 -7.78
CA TYR A 413 8.57 24.11 -7.51
C TYR A 413 9.18 25.04 -6.46
N HIS A 414 9.69 24.47 -5.36
CA HIS A 414 10.10 25.26 -4.19
C HIS A 414 11.60 25.49 -4.11
N GLY A 415 12.39 24.93 -5.05
CA GLY A 415 13.85 25.05 -5.05
C GLY A 415 14.54 24.32 -3.89
N GLY A 416 13.78 23.54 -3.11
CA GLY A 416 14.24 22.79 -1.96
C GLY A 416 13.20 21.75 -1.53
N LEU A 417 13.67 20.74 -0.83
CA LEU A 417 12.87 19.67 -0.23
C LEU A 417 13.34 19.54 1.21
N SER A 418 12.42 19.63 2.17
CA SER A 418 12.71 19.30 3.57
C SER A 418 12.92 17.78 3.65
N TRP A 419 14.18 17.37 3.44
CA TRP A 419 14.59 16.00 3.21
C TRP A 419 16.00 15.81 3.74
N GLY A 420 16.05 15.52 5.03
CA GLY A 420 17.26 15.55 5.84
C GLY A 420 16.90 15.20 7.27
N PHE A 421 17.82 14.59 8.01
CA PHE A 421 17.68 14.42 9.45
C PHE A 421 18.77 15.16 10.21
N ILE A 422 18.40 15.84 11.29
CA ILE A 422 19.37 16.23 12.31
C ILE A 422 19.52 15.04 13.26
N ALA A 423 20.75 14.72 13.61
CA ALA A 423 21.09 13.60 14.47
C ALA A 423 21.99 14.03 15.61
N TYR A 424 21.76 13.51 16.81
CA TYR A 424 22.55 13.84 18.00
C TYR A 424 23.42 12.66 18.46
N ARG A 425 24.72 12.89 18.66
CA ARG A 425 25.60 11.98 19.41
C ARG A 425 25.36 12.21 20.89
N THR A 426 24.90 11.17 21.59
CA THR A 426 24.63 11.24 23.04
C THR A 426 25.55 10.35 23.87
N CYS A 427 26.32 9.48 23.21
CA CYS A 427 27.31 8.61 23.84
C CYS A 427 28.74 9.01 23.46
N TYR A 428 29.58 9.14 24.49
CA TYR A 428 30.99 9.49 24.38
C TYR A 428 31.91 8.40 24.96
N ASP A 429 31.38 7.19 25.16
CA ASP A 429 32.14 6.03 25.64
C ASP A 429 33.06 5.45 24.53
N HIS A 430 32.74 5.73 23.27
CA HIS A 430 33.52 5.36 22.09
C HIS A 430 34.55 6.43 21.73
N SER A 431 35.69 6.01 21.22
CA SER A 431 36.74 6.92 20.73
C SER A 431 36.27 7.72 19.50
N ASP A 432 36.97 8.79 19.16
CA ASP A 432 36.65 9.56 17.95
C ASP A 432 36.87 8.73 16.68
N GLU A 433 37.83 7.81 16.67
CA GLU A 433 38.02 6.86 15.56
C GLU A 433 36.85 5.88 15.43
N GLU A 434 36.35 5.36 16.56
CA GLU A 434 35.17 4.50 16.58
C GLU A 434 33.92 5.26 16.12
N TRP A 435 33.79 6.53 16.49
CA TRP A 435 32.71 7.40 16.03
C TRP A 435 32.75 7.64 14.51
N GLU A 436 33.93 7.93 13.94
CA GLU A 436 34.08 8.07 12.49
C GLU A 436 33.79 6.77 11.73
N GLU A 437 34.22 5.63 12.27
CA GLU A 437 33.91 4.31 11.68
C GLU A 437 32.41 3.99 11.78
N PHE A 438 31.74 4.35 12.88
CA PHE A 438 30.28 4.27 12.99
C PHE A 438 29.60 5.09 11.90
N LYS A 439 29.94 6.39 11.77
CA LYS A 439 29.31 7.27 10.77
C LYS A 439 29.50 6.71 9.37
N LYS A 440 30.70 6.25 9.03
CA LYS A 440 30.99 5.65 7.73
C LYS A 440 30.13 4.42 7.46
N LYS A 441 29.97 3.51 8.43
CA LYS A 441 29.11 2.32 8.28
C LYS A 441 27.63 2.69 8.19
N PHE A 442 27.19 3.64 9.01
CA PHE A 442 25.82 4.18 8.98
C PHE A 442 25.51 4.82 7.62
N ASP A 443 26.38 5.71 7.12
CA ASP A 443 26.20 6.37 5.83
C ASP A 443 26.18 5.37 4.68
N GLN A 444 27.01 4.33 4.73
CA GLN A 444 26.97 3.23 3.77
C GLN A 444 25.65 2.46 3.81
N ASP A 445 25.13 2.19 5.01
CA ASP A 445 23.87 1.50 5.22
C ASP A 445 22.70 2.31 4.64
N ILE A 446 22.54 3.56 5.04
CA ILE A 446 21.42 4.40 4.59
C ILE A 446 21.52 4.80 3.11
N SER A 447 22.71 4.76 2.49
CA SER A 447 22.89 5.10 1.07
C SER A 447 22.42 4.01 0.11
N ASN A 448 22.24 2.78 0.59
CA ASN A 448 21.79 1.66 -0.22
C ASN A 448 20.25 1.64 -0.30
N TRP A 449 19.71 2.33 -1.29
CA TRP A 449 18.26 2.35 -1.55
C TRP A 449 17.89 1.17 -2.45
N GLY A 450 16.64 0.73 -2.41
CA GLY A 450 16.10 -0.29 -3.32
C GLY A 450 16.46 -0.04 -4.80
N SER A 451 16.87 -1.10 -5.51
CA SER A 451 17.27 -1.06 -6.93
C SER A 451 16.11 -0.79 -7.89
N GLU A 452 14.88 -0.99 -7.42
CA GLU A 452 13.62 -0.75 -8.08
C GLU A 452 13.25 0.74 -8.18
N LEU A 453 13.82 1.59 -7.32
CA LEU A 453 13.50 3.01 -7.27
C LEU A 453 14.14 3.76 -8.45
N GLN A 454 13.31 4.25 -9.36
CA GLN A 454 13.72 5.03 -10.52
C GLN A 454 13.57 6.54 -10.26
N GLY A 455 14.47 7.37 -10.79
CA GLY A 455 14.36 8.82 -10.72
C GLY A 455 14.62 9.43 -9.33
N VAL A 456 15.34 8.70 -8.46
CA VAL A 456 15.66 9.14 -7.10
C VAL A 456 16.99 9.88 -6.98
N ASP A 457 17.74 10.07 -8.06
CA ASP A 457 19.10 10.63 -8.00
C ASP A 457 19.14 12.06 -7.44
N ASP A 458 18.15 12.88 -7.78
CA ASP A 458 18.01 14.23 -7.21
C ASP A 458 17.71 14.18 -5.71
N ILE A 459 16.82 13.27 -5.31
CA ILE A 459 16.44 13.07 -3.91
C ILE A 459 17.65 12.58 -3.10
N LYS A 460 18.37 11.56 -3.60
CA LYS A 460 19.60 11.01 -3.00
C LYS A 460 20.67 12.07 -2.78
N ARG A 461 20.79 13.05 -3.69
CA ARG A 461 21.74 14.16 -3.54
C ARG A 461 21.38 15.11 -2.40
N LEU A 462 20.09 15.21 -2.06
CA LEU A 462 19.60 16.02 -0.95
C LEU A 462 19.61 15.25 0.38
N SER A 463 19.47 13.92 0.33
CA SER A 463 19.50 13.03 1.49
C SER A 463 20.79 13.18 2.31
N LYS A 464 20.68 13.79 3.49
CA LYS A 464 21.79 13.89 4.43
C LYS A 464 21.34 13.73 5.87
N VAL A 465 22.26 13.22 6.69
CA VAL A 465 22.14 13.22 8.14
C VAL A 465 23.20 14.15 8.70
N GLU A 466 22.77 15.19 9.41
CA GLU A 466 23.66 16.17 10.04
C GLU A 466 23.86 15.79 11.52
N TRP A 467 25.06 15.33 11.85
CA TRP A 467 25.42 14.95 13.22
C TRP A 467 25.81 16.16 14.07
N ARG A 468 25.30 16.21 15.30
CA ARG A 468 25.59 17.23 16.32
C ARG A 468 25.94 16.56 17.63
N ASP A 469 26.87 17.14 18.38
CA ASP A 469 27.18 16.69 19.74
C ASP A 469 26.11 17.20 20.71
N ALA A 470 25.46 16.28 21.42
CA ALA A 470 24.50 16.65 22.44
C ALA A 470 25.21 17.11 23.72
N LYS A 471 24.71 18.19 24.32
CA LYS A 471 25.15 18.63 25.66
C LYS A 471 24.62 17.72 26.77
N GLU A 472 23.41 17.20 26.57
CA GLU A 472 22.70 16.33 27.50
C GLU A 472 22.20 15.08 26.75
N SER A 473 22.19 13.93 27.42
CA SER A 473 21.70 12.67 26.86
C SER A 473 20.21 12.44 27.12
N ASP A 474 19.56 13.32 27.88
CA ASP A 474 18.14 13.23 28.21
C ASP A 474 17.25 13.62 27.01
N VAL A 475 16.23 12.81 26.72
CA VAL A 475 15.35 13.02 25.55
C VAL A 475 14.57 14.33 25.65
N ALA A 476 14.13 14.72 26.86
CA ALA A 476 13.41 15.98 27.04
C ALA A 476 14.33 17.21 26.87
N ALA A 477 15.60 17.10 27.25
CA ALA A 477 16.61 18.09 26.90
C ALA A 477 16.85 18.20 25.39
N LEU A 478 16.99 17.06 24.70
CA LEU A 478 17.19 17.03 23.24
C LEU A 478 16.02 17.65 22.47
N ARG A 479 14.77 17.38 22.87
CA ARG A 479 13.58 18.03 22.27
C ARG A 479 13.64 19.56 22.41
N ARG A 480 14.01 20.06 23.60
CA ARG A 480 14.15 21.50 23.85
C ARG A 480 15.30 22.13 23.05
N ASP A 481 16.39 21.39 22.82
CA ASP A 481 17.52 21.85 22.00
C ASP A 481 17.16 21.87 20.49
N PHE A 482 16.18 21.08 20.07
CA PHE A 482 15.70 21.01 18.69
C PHE A 482 14.70 22.14 18.33
N GLU A 483 13.80 22.52 19.24
CA GLU A 483 12.65 23.42 18.95
C GLU A 483 12.96 24.90 18.57
N PRO A 484 13.99 25.61 19.08
CA PRO A 484 14.15 27.05 18.79
C PRO A 484 15.38 27.47 17.96
N ALA A 485 16.39 26.62 17.75
CA ALA A 485 17.71 27.10 17.32
C ALA A 485 17.94 27.25 15.80
N ASN A 486 17.00 26.82 14.94
CA ASN A 486 17.32 26.51 13.54
C ASN A 486 16.24 26.90 12.51
N ALA A 487 15.32 27.83 12.74
CA ALA A 487 14.19 28.06 11.80
C ALA A 487 14.61 28.18 10.31
N GLU A 488 15.70 28.92 10.00
CA GLU A 488 16.27 29.01 8.64
C GLU A 488 17.05 27.75 8.20
N HIS A 489 17.67 27.03 9.16
CA HIS A 489 18.45 25.80 8.87
C HIS A 489 17.55 24.57 8.69
N MET A 490 16.33 24.58 9.23
CA MET A 490 15.35 23.48 9.17
C MET A 490 14.65 23.36 7.81
N GLU A 491 14.80 24.33 6.90
CA GLU A 491 14.15 24.29 5.58
C GLU A 491 14.48 23.02 4.78
N ASN A 492 15.65 22.42 5.05
CA ASN A 492 16.13 21.20 4.39
C ASN A 492 16.00 19.93 5.24
N PHE A 493 15.42 19.99 6.44
CA PHE A 493 15.37 18.86 7.37
C PHE A 493 13.96 18.62 7.90
N HIS A 494 13.64 17.36 8.16
CA HIS A 494 12.41 17.01 8.87
C HIS A 494 12.37 17.72 10.23
N ASN A 495 11.25 18.37 10.51
CA ASN A 495 11.03 19.15 11.73
C ASN A 495 10.16 18.42 12.77
N ASP A 496 9.66 17.24 12.45
CA ASP A 496 8.81 16.45 13.35
C ASP A 496 9.58 15.31 14.02
N ILE A 497 10.76 14.98 13.50
CA ILE A 497 11.62 13.89 14.00
C ILE A 497 13.08 14.30 13.92
N PHE A 498 13.85 13.91 14.94
CA PHE A 498 15.31 13.89 14.88
C PHE A 498 15.85 12.51 15.26
N LEU A 499 17.11 12.26 14.92
CA LEU A 499 17.79 11.00 15.17
C LEU A 499 18.74 11.12 16.37
N VAL A 500 19.04 9.99 17.00
CA VAL A 500 19.99 9.90 18.12
C VAL A 500 20.89 8.69 17.92
N ALA A 501 22.20 8.90 18.11
CA ALA A 501 23.20 7.85 18.27
C ALA A 501 23.56 7.72 19.74
N ASP A 502 22.79 6.87 20.43
CA ASP A 502 23.14 6.39 21.77
C ASP A 502 24.11 5.22 21.70
N LYS A 503 24.52 4.70 22.86
CA LYS A 503 25.48 3.59 22.93
C LYS A 503 25.01 2.38 22.10
N ALA A 504 23.73 2.02 22.21
CA ALA A 504 23.16 0.88 21.50
C ALA A 504 23.19 1.05 19.98
N VAL A 505 22.92 2.27 19.48
CA VAL A 505 23.04 2.61 18.05
C VAL A 505 24.48 2.44 17.57
N ILE A 506 25.44 3.04 18.28
CA ILE A 506 26.86 3.00 17.86
C ILE A 506 27.36 1.55 17.87
N ASP A 507 27.09 0.81 18.95
CA ASP A 507 27.45 -0.60 19.07
C ASP A 507 26.85 -1.45 17.93
N SER A 508 25.62 -1.16 17.49
CA SER A 508 24.95 -1.95 16.44
C SER A 508 25.67 -1.96 15.09
N TYR A 509 26.44 -0.90 14.78
CA TYR A 509 27.25 -0.83 13.56
C TYR A 509 28.70 -1.27 13.79
N LEU A 510 29.27 -0.98 14.96
CA LEU A 510 30.65 -1.35 15.27
C LEU A 510 30.79 -2.86 15.50
N GLU A 511 29.84 -3.44 16.24
CA GLU A 511 29.79 -4.86 16.62
C GLU A 511 28.69 -5.62 15.86
N SER A 512 28.43 -5.23 14.61
CA SER A 512 27.29 -5.75 13.85
C SER A 512 27.27 -7.28 13.80
N LYS A 513 26.16 -7.85 14.27
CA LYS A 513 25.84 -9.27 14.18
C LYS A 513 24.68 -9.44 13.20
N PRO A 514 24.58 -10.56 12.46
CA PRO A 514 23.46 -10.82 11.57
C PRO A 514 22.08 -10.69 12.25
N GLU A 515 22.00 -11.03 13.53
CA GLU A 515 20.76 -10.98 14.34
C GLU A 515 20.43 -9.56 14.87
N GLN A 516 21.40 -8.64 14.85
CA GLN A 516 21.28 -7.28 15.34
C GLN A 516 21.73 -6.29 14.25
N PRO A 517 20.88 -6.08 13.23
CA PRO A 517 21.17 -5.13 12.16
C PRO A 517 21.35 -3.70 12.70
N GLY A 518 22.11 -2.92 11.95
CA GLY A 518 22.33 -1.51 12.24
C GLY A 518 21.01 -0.74 12.32
N HIS A 519 20.89 0.10 13.34
CA HIS A 519 19.68 0.87 13.58
C HIS A 519 20.00 2.23 14.18
N VAL A 520 19.03 3.15 14.12
CA VAL A 520 19.11 4.50 14.69
C VAL A 520 17.88 4.76 15.57
N LEU A 521 18.05 5.56 16.61
CA LEU A 521 16.93 5.98 17.47
C LEU A 521 16.25 7.21 16.84
N ALA A 522 14.96 7.11 16.54
CA ALA A 522 14.16 8.23 16.05
C ALA A 522 13.27 8.77 17.18
N ILE A 523 13.30 10.08 17.40
CA ILE A 523 12.56 10.78 18.44
C ILE A 523 11.44 11.62 17.81
N ASP A 524 10.22 11.45 18.29
CA ASP A 524 9.08 12.32 17.97
C ASP A 524 9.23 13.64 18.74
N VAL A 525 9.36 14.73 18.00
CA VAL A 525 9.52 16.09 18.54
C VAL A 525 8.24 16.56 19.23
N ARG A 526 7.09 16.19 18.68
CA ARG A 526 5.76 16.63 19.13
C ARG A 526 5.20 15.74 20.25
N TYR A 527 5.95 14.72 20.68
CA TYR A 527 5.52 13.88 21.79
C TYR A 527 5.64 14.63 23.12
N ASP A 528 4.49 14.83 23.75
CA ASP A 528 4.37 15.38 25.09
C ASP A 528 3.84 14.28 26.04
N PRO A 529 4.66 13.78 26.99
CA PRO A 529 4.23 12.77 27.96
C PRO A 529 3.15 13.27 28.92
N SER A 530 2.93 14.59 29.01
CA SER A 530 1.89 15.19 29.84
C SER A 530 0.55 15.33 29.11
N ASN A 531 0.53 15.14 27.79
CA ASN A 531 -0.68 15.16 26.99
C ASN A 531 -1.31 13.75 26.99
N GLU A 532 -2.24 13.53 27.91
CA GLU A 532 -3.10 12.34 27.92
C GLU A 532 -4.13 12.44 26.79
N ASP A 533 -3.72 12.11 25.57
CA ASP A 533 -4.64 11.88 24.45
C ASP A 533 -5.17 10.43 24.55
N PRO A 534 -6.43 10.22 24.98
CA PRO A 534 -6.96 8.88 25.21
C PRO A 534 -7.03 8.06 23.93
N ASP A 535 -7.21 8.70 22.77
CA ASP A 535 -7.29 8.02 21.49
C ASP A 535 -5.89 7.53 21.06
N ARG A 536 -4.84 8.34 21.30
CA ARG A 536 -3.45 7.96 21.06
C ARG A 536 -3.03 6.76 21.91
N ASP A 537 -3.45 6.70 23.17
CA ASP A 537 -3.15 5.58 24.07
C ASP A 537 -3.83 4.28 23.66
N VAL A 538 -5.03 4.34 23.08
CA VAL A 538 -5.75 3.16 22.57
C VAL A 538 -5.07 2.63 21.31
N GLU A 539 -4.66 3.52 20.42
CA GLU A 539 -4.09 3.17 19.13
C GLU A 539 -2.62 2.73 19.19
N SER A 540 -1.84 3.40 20.04
CA SER A 540 -0.39 3.18 20.17
C SER A 540 0.02 3.04 21.64
N PRO A 541 -0.52 2.05 22.37
CA PRO A 541 -0.35 1.92 23.80
C PRO A 541 1.12 1.75 24.19
N GLY A 542 1.54 2.54 25.19
CA GLY A 542 2.89 2.51 25.73
C GLY A 542 3.94 3.14 24.81
N TYR A 543 3.53 3.97 23.85
CA TYR A 543 4.46 4.74 23.03
C TYR A 543 5.11 5.87 23.87
N GLU A 544 6.44 5.90 23.90
CA GLU A 544 7.23 6.84 24.73
C GLU A 544 7.78 8.04 23.93
N GLY A 545 7.28 8.26 22.71
CA GLY A 545 7.77 9.33 21.84
C GLY A 545 9.08 9.02 21.13
N TRP A 546 9.46 7.75 21.07
CA TRP A 546 10.64 7.28 20.36
C TRP A 546 10.48 5.83 19.90
N LEU A 547 11.21 5.45 18.85
CA LEU A 547 11.39 4.06 18.44
C LEU A 547 12.70 3.91 17.65
N ARG A 548 13.23 2.69 17.59
CA ARG A 548 14.45 2.42 16.79
C ARG A 548 14.06 2.02 15.38
N ILE A 549 14.80 2.49 14.39
CA ILE A 549 14.53 2.22 12.97
C ILE A 549 15.78 1.60 12.38
N LEU A 550 15.63 0.54 11.59
CA LEU A 550 16.74 -0.01 10.82
C LEU A 550 17.34 1.08 9.92
N GLY A 551 18.67 1.18 9.84
CA GLY A 551 19.30 2.14 8.93
C GLY A 551 18.85 1.92 7.48
N SER A 552 18.65 0.66 7.11
CA SER A 552 18.13 0.23 5.81
C SER A 552 16.73 0.72 5.45
N LEU A 553 15.96 1.28 6.40
CA LEU A 553 14.60 1.78 6.20
C LEU A 553 14.51 3.31 6.27
N LEU A 554 15.62 4.01 6.51
CA LEU A 554 15.56 5.44 6.80
C LEU A 554 15.02 6.25 5.61
N TRP A 555 15.46 5.94 4.39
CA TRP A 555 15.19 6.76 3.20
C TRP A 555 14.23 6.17 2.18
N ASP A 556 14.07 4.85 2.11
CA ASP A 556 13.16 4.17 1.19
C ASP A 556 11.86 3.73 1.88
N ASP A 557 11.74 3.91 3.21
CA ASP A 557 10.56 3.60 4.00
C ASP A 557 10.09 4.78 4.87
N LEU A 558 10.85 5.16 5.91
CA LEU A 558 10.47 6.24 6.83
C LEU A 558 10.40 7.60 6.13
N GLY A 559 11.43 7.97 5.37
CA GLY A 559 11.46 9.26 4.64
C GLY A 559 10.21 9.51 3.79
N PRO A 560 9.82 8.58 2.90
CA PRO A 560 8.59 8.69 2.12
C PRO A 560 7.32 8.80 2.98
N LEU A 561 7.22 8.02 4.06
CA LEU A 561 6.06 8.10 4.97
C LEU A 561 5.91 9.47 5.64
N LEU A 562 7.04 10.09 6.01
CA LEU A 562 7.05 11.43 6.60
C LEU A 562 6.77 12.51 5.54
N LEU A 563 7.38 12.40 4.37
CA LEU A 563 7.18 13.33 3.26
C LEU A 563 5.71 13.39 2.83
N LEU A 564 5.05 12.23 2.77
CA LEU A 564 3.65 12.10 2.37
C LEU A 564 2.68 12.24 3.54
N GLN A 565 3.19 12.49 4.76
CA GLN A 565 2.42 12.64 5.99
C GLN A 565 1.43 11.47 6.24
N THR A 566 1.87 10.26 5.91
CA THR A 566 1.03 9.06 5.87
C THR A 566 1.02 8.32 7.20
N GLN A 567 2.22 8.16 7.79
CA GLN A 567 2.42 7.46 9.06
C GLN A 567 3.52 8.17 9.85
N HIS A 568 3.25 8.45 11.12
CA HIS A 568 4.22 8.99 12.07
C HIS A 568 4.83 7.86 12.91
N LEU A 569 5.81 8.18 13.75
CA LEU A 569 6.46 7.19 14.62
C LEU A 569 5.45 6.49 15.54
N ALA A 570 4.44 7.21 16.05
CA ALA A 570 3.37 6.62 16.85
C ALA A 570 2.59 5.54 16.06
N ASP A 571 2.40 5.70 14.75
CA ASP A 571 1.70 4.73 13.90
C ASP A 571 2.55 3.48 13.62
N LEU A 572 3.87 3.63 13.62
CA LEU A 572 4.83 2.54 13.44
C LEU A 572 5.10 1.75 14.73
N TRP A 573 4.89 2.37 15.90
CA TRP A 573 5.11 1.75 17.21
C TRP A 573 4.41 0.39 17.40
N PRO A 574 3.13 0.20 17.04
CA PRO A 574 2.47 -1.10 17.04
C PRO A 574 3.26 -2.24 16.38
N LEU A 575 4.06 -1.93 15.36
CA LEU A 575 4.86 -2.89 14.62
C LEU A 575 6.24 -3.17 15.26
N ALA A 576 6.66 -2.31 16.20
CA ALA A 576 7.94 -2.40 16.91
C ALA A 576 7.80 -2.83 18.39
N ARG A 577 6.63 -2.66 19.01
CA ARG A 577 6.43 -2.82 20.47
C ARG A 577 6.81 -4.19 21.03
N ASN A 578 6.74 -5.25 20.21
CA ASN A 578 7.05 -6.61 20.64
C ASN A 578 8.53 -6.99 20.43
N ASP A 579 9.31 -6.16 19.72
CA ASP A 579 10.76 -6.32 19.61
C ASP A 579 11.42 -5.90 20.94
N ALA A 580 12.38 -6.70 21.41
CA ALA A 580 13.04 -6.45 22.70
C ALA A 580 13.79 -5.11 22.74
N GLN A 581 14.27 -4.63 21.59
CA GLN A 581 14.96 -3.36 21.43
C GLN A 581 14.06 -2.27 20.84
N LYS A 582 12.76 -2.55 20.65
CA LYS A 582 11.78 -1.64 20.05
C LYS A 582 12.18 -1.19 18.64
N ILE A 583 12.79 -2.11 17.88
CA ILE A 583 13.21 -1.85 16.50
C ILE A 583 12.02 -2.07 15.57
N TYR A 584 11.64 -1.02 14.85
CA TYR A 584 10.77 -1.11 13.69
C TYR A 584 11.51 -1.76 12.52
N ARG A 585 10.99 -2.91 12.08
CA ARG A 585 11.63 -3.77 11.07
C ARG A 585 10.90 -3.80 9.74
N GLN A 586 9.58 -3.62 9.70
CA GLN A 586 8.77 -3.70 8.47
C GLN A 586 7.26 -3.43 8.70
N SER A 587 6.53 -3.37 7.58
CA SER A 587 5.10 -3.09 7.43
C SER A 587 4.15 -4.23 7.83
N VAL A 588 4.66 -5.44 8.11
CA VAL A 588 3.89 -6.57 8.63
C VAL A 588 4.44 -6.94 10.00
N ALA A 589 3.56 -7.05 10.99
CA ALA A 589 3.97 -7.50 12.33
C ALA A 589 4.69 -8.84 12.21
N SER A 590 5.91 -8.94 12.76
CA SER A 590 6.61 -10.22 12.86
C SER A 590 5.70 -11.17 13.64
N VAL A 591 5.23 -12.24 12.99
CA VAL A 591 4.57 -13.33 13.71
C VAL A 591 5.63 -13.90 14.63
N SER A 592 5.55 -13.57 15.93
CA SER A 592 6.45 -14.12 16.92
C SER A 592 6.35 -15.64 16.83
N LYS A 593 7.47 -16.31 16.52
CA LYS A 593 7.59 -17.76 16.59
C LYS A 593 7.35 -18.27 18.01
#